data_AF-A0A350T784-F1
#
_entry.id   AF-A0A350T784-F1
#
_cell.length_a   1.000
_cell.length_b   1.000
_cell.length_c   1.000
_cell.angle_alpha   90.00
_cell.angle_beta   90.00
_cell.angle_gamma   90.00
#
_symmetry.space_group_name_H-M   'P 1'
#
loop_
_entity.id
_entity.type
_entity.pdbx_description
1 polymer ?
#
loop_
_entity_poly.entity_id
_entity_poly.type
_entity_poly.pdbx_seq_one_letter_code
_entity_poly.pdbx_strand_id
1 'polypeptide(L)'
;MSRTASASRAIGLLVVLVAVSIPLSIATNVSASGREPGASLTLTPDSGSCDTAVMATGGGFITGTTVTIFAGPTPGDEFGVVARALVAADGRFSAPVSTEMFLPGCRGGAMPTTSGQRYMVGAMTGKGPKEGDDWREPAAQAIFTRTFSSADYFRLIWQRTDLAVANGASDETWTWGPTPLTKVFQERYDDSPGDKRNVQYFDKSRMEINNPAGDTDSIWYVTNGLLVVEMVEGWYQTGDDTFDKSPDPAEVNIAGDPTGADGVGPTYADINTFGLRAKPAAVVGTAITSRINGVGTITADPTLAAHGITGAHRVTMPGIDHTVASVFWNRMVAIGADYDNNAYYVTGLPITEAYWSAVAVDGTTHDVLWQCFERRCLTFTPDNDAQWQVEMGNVGQHYHRWRYG
;
A
#
# COMPACT_ATOMS: atom_id res chain seq x y z
N MET A 1 55.97 81.10 4.50
CA MET A 1 57.32 81.43 5.00
C MET A 1 57.30 81.50 6.51
N SER A 2 58.15 80.69 7.15
CA SER A 2 58.57 80.74 8.56
C SER A 2 57.49 80.76 9.63
N ARG A 3 57.42 79.69 10.44
CA ARG A 3 57.37 79.83 11.90
C ARG A 3 57.89 78.56 12.56
N THR A 4 59.08 78.73 13.12
CA THR A 4 59.81 77.87 14.06
C THR A 4 59.02 77.65 15.34
N ALA A 5 59.10 76.42 15.86
CA ALA A 5 58.55 75.99 17.14
C ALA A 5 59.32 76.62 18.32
N SER A 6 58.59 77.04 19.35
CA SER A 6 59.12 77.41 20.66
C SER A 6 58.53 76.49 21.71
N ALA A 7 59.39 75.90 22.53
CA ALA A 7 59.02 75.07 23.66
C ALA A 7 58.57 75.92 24.87
N SER A 8 57.58 75.41 25.62
CA SER A 8 57.41 75.72 27.04
C SER A 8 56.71 74.57 27.77
N ARG A 9 57.37 74.09 28.82
CA ARG A 9 56.86 73.31 29.95
C ARG A 9 55.90 74.20 30.77
N ALA A 10 55.00 73.80 31.66
CA ALA A 10 54.36 72.56 32.14
C ALA A 10 53.30 73.00 33.20
N ILE A 11 52.55 72.04 33.77
CA ILE A 11 51.64 72.11 34.95
C ILE A 11 50.19 72.49 34.58
N GLY A 12 49.13 71.71 34.84
CA GLY A 12 48.94 70.45 35.52
C GLY A 12 47.46 70.34 35.93
N LEU A 13 46.74 69.30 35.50
CA LEU A 13 45.56 68.81 36.21
C LEU A 13 45.40 67.31 35.94
N LEU A 14 45.61 66.53 36.98
CA LEU A 14 45.58 65.07 37.00
C LEU A 14 44.12 64.62 37.18
N VAL A 15 43.52 64.03 36.15
CA VAL A 15 42.28 63.26 36.29
C VAL A 15 42.66 61.79 36.29
N VAL A 16 42.53 61.14 37.45
CA VAL A 16 42.73 59.71 37.61
C VAL A 16 41.49 58.99 37.07
N LEU A 17 41.59 58.45 35.85
CA LEU A 17 40.65 57.47 35.32
C LEU A 17 41.13 56.07 35.75
N VAL A 18 40.41 55.46 36.68
CA VAL A 18 40.59 54.05 37.04
C VAL A 18 40.02 53.20 35.91
N ALA A 19 40.88 52.69 35.04
CA ALA A 19 40.52 51.66 34.07
C ALA A 19 40.40 50.32 34.80
N VAL A 20 39.17 49.88 35.05
CA VAL A 20 38.90 48.49 35.44
C VAL A 20 38.96 47.65 34.16
N SER A 21 40.09 46.99 33.93
CA SER A 21 40.26 45.98 32.89
C SER A 21 39.51 44.71 33.30
N ILE A 22 38.25 44.57 32.89
CA ILE A 22 37.57 43.27 32.90
C ILE A 22 38.02 42.55 31.62
N PRO A 23 38.71 41.40 31.67
CA PRO A 23 38.96 40.62 30.48
C PRO A 23 37.62 40.04 30.01
N LEU A 24 37.03 40.64 28.98
CA LEU A 24 35.96 40.04 28.21
C LEU A 24 36.60 38.96 27.34
N SER A 25 36.75 37.76 27.88
CA SER A 25 37.10 36.57 27.09
C SER A 25 35.91 36.23 26.18
N ILE A 26 35.83 36.90 25.03
CA ILE A 26 35.04 36.39 23.91
C ILE A 26 35.82 35.18 23.39
N ALA A 27 35.38 33.99 23.78
CA ALA A 27 35.84 32.75 23.16
C ALA A 27 35.31 32.71 21.72
N THR A 28 36.00 33.36 20.79
CA THR A 28 35.86 33.07 19.35
C THR A 28 36.59 31.78 19.05
N ASN A 29 36.00 30.65 19.45
CA ASN A 29 36.28 29.36 18.85
C ASN A 29 35.21 29.08 17.79
N VAL A 30 35.26 29.81 16.68
CA VAL A 30 34.67 29.29 15.44
C VAL A 30 35.66 28.28 14.91
N SER A 31 35.45 27.01 15.26
CA SER A 31 36.15 25.91 14.63
C SER A 31 35.84 25.95 13.13
N ALA A 32 36.88 26.19 12.33
CA ALA A 32 36.81 26.12 10.86
C ALA A 32 36.75 24.67 10.34
N SER A 33 36.70 23.67 11.23
CA SER A 33 36.19 22.34 10.95
C SER A 33 34.85 22.19 11.67
N GLY A 34 33.75 22.03 10.94
CA GLY A 34 32.39 21.91 11.48
C GLY A 34 32.11 20.64 12.30
N ARG A 35 33.12 20.11 12.99
CA ARG A 35 33.04 18.91 13.81
C ARG A 35 32.89 19.35 15.27
N GLU A 36 31.65 19.33 15.76
CA GLU A 36 31.33 19.59 17.17
C GLU A 36 31.73 18.34 17.99
N PRO A 37 32.85 18.37 18.75
CA PRO A 37 33.37 17.17 19.40
C PRO A 37 32.39 16.71 20.48
N GLY A 38 31.91 15.47 20.38
CA GLY A 38 30.94 14.91 21.33
C GLY A 38 29.47 15.12 20.97
N ALA A 39 29.18 15.65 19.77
CA ALA A 39 27.82 15.66 19.24
C ALA A 39 27.28 14.22 19.11
N SER A 40 26.02 14.03 19.51
CA SER A 40 25.35 12.73 19.47
C SER A 40 23.95 12.86 18.86
N LEU A 41 23.51 11.76 18.23
CA LEU A 41 22.18 11.60 17.67
C LEU A 41 21.71 10.18 17.95
N THR A 42 20.47 10.03 18.38
CA THR A 42 19.81 8.76 18.63
C THR A 42 18.38 8.83 18.11
N LEU A 43 17.93 7.75 17.48
CA LEU A 43 16.57 7.58 16.99
C LEU A 43 15.80 6.66 17.91
N THR A 44 14.54 6.97 18.16
CA THR A 44 13.66 6.11 18.95
C THR A 44 12.26 6.07 18.31
N PRO A 45 11.84 4.94 17.73
CA PRO A 45 12.67 3.76 17.41
C PRO A 45 13.72 4.07 16.32
N ASP A 46 14.73 3.22 16.19
CA ASP A 46 15.76 3.26 15.14
C ASP A 46 15.41 2.37 13.94
N SER A 47 14.19 1.84 13.90
CA SER A 47 13.67 1.01 12.82
C SER A 47 12.16 1.15 12.68
N GLY A 48 11.63 0.89 11.49
CA GLY A 48 10.21 1.05 11.21
C GLY A 48 9.82 1.20 9.73
N SER A 49 8.51 1.33 9.51
CA SER A 49 7.81 1.54 8.23
C SER A 49 7.50 3.02 7.94
N CYS A 50 6.75 3.29 6.85
CA CYS A 50 6.32 4.63 6.42
C CYS A 50 5.55 5.43 7.49
N ASP A 51 4.91 4.75 8.41
CA ASP A 51 3.99 5.28 9.42
C ASP A 51 4.59 5.22 10.84
N THR A 52 5.88 4.87 10.96
CA THR A 52 6.59 4.86 12.23
C THR A 52 6.87 6.28 12.73
N ALA A 53 6.34 6.61 13.92
CA ALA A 53 6.65 7.85 14.61
C ALA A 53 8.06 7.77 15.24
N VAL A 54 9.04 8.45 14.62
CA VAL A 54 10.43 8.45 15.08
C VAL A 54 10.74 9.73 15.82
N MET A 55 11.38 9.62 16.98
CA MET A 55 11.96 10.75 17.71
C MET A 55 13.48 10.76 17.54
N ALA A 56 14.01 11.85 17.00
CA ALA A 56 15.43 12.14 17.04
C ALA A 56 15.76 12.89 18.34
N THR A 57 16.74 12.42 19.09
CA THR A 57 17.27 13.06 20.29
C THR A 57 18.77 13.15 20.21
N GLY A 58 19.36 14.17 20.82
CA GLY A 58 20.80 14.33 20.80
C GLY A 58 21.28 15.46 21.69
N GLY A 59 22.59 15.67 21.70
CA GLY A 59 23.25 16.72 22.47
C GLY A 59 24.68 16.93 22.01
N GLY A 60 25.43 17.78 22.71
CA GLY A 60 26.78 18.17 22.30
C GLY A 60 26.81 19.25 21.22
N PHE A 61 25.65 19.86 20.94
CA PHE A 61 25.50 21.01 20.05
C PHE A 61 25.45 22.33 20.82
N ILE A 62 25.75 23.44 20.16
CA ILE A 62 25.76 24.77 20.79
C ILE A 62 24.33 25.16 21.22
N THR A 63 24.12 25.40 22.51
CA THR A 63 22.84 25.87 23.07
C THR A 63 22.29 27.09 22.34
N GLY A 64 20.97 27.10 22.09
CA GLY A 64 20.27 28.19 21.41
C GLY A 64 20.44 28.19 19.89
N THR A 65 21.19 27.24 19.32
CA THR A 65 21.29 27.06 17.87
C THR A 65 20.22 26.10 17.36
N THR A 66 19.91 26.21 16.06
CA THR A 66 19.06 25.25 15.36
C THR A 66 19.92 24.14 14.75
N VAL A 67 19.63 22.90 15.14
CA VAL A 67 20.12 21.69 14.50
C VAL A 67 19.17 21.33 13.36
N THR A 68 19.73 21.13 12.17
CA THR A 68 19.02 20.58 11.02
C THR A 68 19.31 19.08 10.96
N ILE A 69 18.23 18.29 10.82
CA ILE A 69 18.28 16.84 10.71
C ILE A 69 17.94 16.47 9.26
N PHE A 70 18.76 15.63 8.65
CA PHE A 70 18.61 15.20 7.27
C PHE A 70 18.74 13.67 7.15
N ALA A 71 18.13 13.07 6.13
CA ALA A 71 18.15 11.63 5.93
C ALA A 71 18.21 11.23 4.45
N GLY A 72 18.79 10.05 4.18
CA GLY A 72 18.99 9.51 2.83
C GLY A 72 19.59 8.10 2.85
N PRO A 73 19.58 7.38 1.70
CA PRO A 73 19.96 5.96 1.62
C PRO A 73 21.46 5.73 1.84
N THR A 74 22.34 6.48 1.18
CA THR A 74 23.78 6.44 1.44
C THR A 74 24.45 7.81 1.34
N PRO A 75 25.62 8.03 1.98
CA PRO A 75 26.42 9.23 1.77
C PRO A 75 26.70 9.47 0.27
N GLY A 76 26.22 10.60 -0.27
CA GLY A 76 26.32 10.95 -1.70
C GLY A 76 25.02 10.88 -2.49
N ASP A 77 23.95 10.28 -1.95
CA ASP A 77 22.61 10.31 -2.56
C ASP A 77 21.83 11.60 -2.20
N GLU A 78 20.64 11.81 -2.78
CA GLU A 78 19.77 12.94 -2.40
C GLU A 78 19.38 12.86 -0.91
N PHE A 79 19.84 13.84 -0.12
CA PHE A 79 19.46 14.01 1.29
C PHE A 79 18.39 15.09 1.43
N GLY A 80 17.28 14.74 2.05
CA GLY A 80 16.22 15.68 2.40
C GLY A 80 16.35 16.17 3.85
N VAL A 81 16.03 17.44 4.11
CA VAL A 81 15.83 17.90 5.49
C VAL A 81 14.52 17.32 6.01
N VAL A 82 14.61 16.52 7.07
CA VAL A 82 13.47 15.79 7.66
C VAL A 82 12.95 16.41 8.94
N ALA A 83 13.78 17.19 9.64
CA ALA A 83 13.38 17.90 10.85
C ALA A 83 14.35 19.05 11.19
N ARG A 84 13.90 19.95 12.07
CA ARG A 84 14.74 20.96 12.71
C ARG A 84 14.40 21.05 14.19
N ALA A 85 15.42 21.23 15.03
CA ALA A 85 15.28 21.30 16.48
C ALA A 85 16.10 22.46 17.05
N LEU A 86 15.58 23.16 18.05
CA LEU A 86 16.37 24.10 18.85
C LEU A 86 17.12 23.32 19.94
N VAL A 87 18.41 23.61 20.12
CA VAL A 87 19.19 23.07 21.24
C VAL A 87 18.81 23.84 22.50
N ALA A 88 18.25 23.14 23.47
CA ALA A 88 17.81 23.70 24.74
C ALA A 88 18.99 24.11 25.64
N ALA A 89 18.66 24.78 26.75
CA ALA A 89 19.63 25.29 27.72
C ALA A 89 20.50 24.20 28.37
N ASP A 90 19.99 22.96 28.44
CA ASP A 90 20.70 21.79 28.93
C ASP A 90 21.62 21.13 27.87
N GLY A 91 21.71 21.74 26.68
CA GLY A 91 22.55 21.26 25.58
C GLY A 91 21.95 20.09 24.80
N ARG A 92 20.65 19.80 24.98
CA ARG A 92 19.95 18.71 24.29
C ARG A 92 18.95 19.24 23.27
N PHE A 93 18.63 18.42 22.28
CA PHE A 93 17.54 18.66 21.37
C PHE A 93 16.67 17.41 21.21
N SER A 94 15.43 17.63 20.81
CA SER A 94 14.53 16.57 20.37
C SER A 94 13.65 17.08 19.25
N ALA A 95 13.43 16.25 18.23
CA ALA A 95 12.47 16.54 17.18
C ALA A 95 11.85 15.27 16.61
N PRO A 96 10.55 15.29 16.26
CA PRO A 96 9.94 14.23 15.48
C PRO A 96 10.55 14.20 14.07
N VAL A 97 10.82 13.00 13.58
CA VAL A 97 11.32 12.73 12.23
C VAL A 97 10.23 11.97 11.46
N SER A 98 9.86 12.50 10.30
CA SER A 98 8.87 11.86 9.42
C SER A 98 9.56 10.84 8.51
N THR A 99 9.28 9.56 8.70
CA THR A 99 9.80 8.48 7.84
C THR A 99 9.32 8.61 6.40
N GLU A 100 8.12 9.13 6.17
CA GLU A 100 7.61 9.43 4.82
C GLU A 100 8.49 10.40 4.01
N MET A 101 9.30 11.25 4.67
CA MET A 101 10.16 12.21 3.97
C MET A 101 11.40 11.59 3.35
N PHE A 102 11.84 10.42 3.82
CA PHE A 102 13.11 9.82 3.39
C PHE A 102 13.03 8.33 3.06
N LEU A 103 11.95 7.65 3.43
CA LEU A 103 11.67 6.31 2.96
C LEU A 103 10.96 6.37 1.59
N PRO A 104 11.54 5.78 0.54
CA PRO A 104 10.96 5.76 -0.79
C PRO A 104 9.62 5.01 -0.83
N GLY A 105 8.70 5.49 -1.66
CA GLY A 105 7.37 4.91 -1.86
C GLY A 105 6.32 5.33 -0.83
N CYS A 106 6.71 5.98 0.29
CA CYS A 106 5.75 6.39 1.32
C CYS A 106 4.87 7.58 0.91
N ARG A 107 5.35 8.47 0.04
CA ARG A 107 4.59 9.65 -0.47
C ARG A 107 3.96 9.45 -1.85
N GLY A 108 3.70 8.20 -2.21
CA GLY A 108 3.37 7.84 -3.59
C GLY A 108 4.59 7.30 -4.34
N GLY A 109 4.36 6.59 -5.43
CA GLY A 109 5.40 5.90 -6.19
C GLY A 109 5.76 4.50 -5.67
N ALA A 110 6.64 3.82 -6.40
CA ALA A 110 7.04 2.44 -6.15
C ALA A 110 7.73 2.28 -4.79
N MET A 111 7.33 1.24 -4.04
CA MET A 111 7.99 0.83 -2.81
C MET A 111 9.16 -0.09 -3.18
N PRO A 112 10.30 0.00 -2.46
CA PRO A 112 11.34 -1.03 -2.54
C PRO A 112 10.76 -2.38 -2.16
N THR A 113 11.27 -3.46 -2.76
CA THR A 113 10.77 -4.83 -2.59
C THR A 113 11.41 -5.59 -1.43
N THR A 114 12.48 -5.07 -0.82
CA THR A 114 13.23 -5.75 0.23
C THR A 114 13.09 -5.00 1.55
N SER A 115 13.16 -5.73 2.68
CA SER A 115 13.21 -5.17 4.04
C SER A 115 14.66 -5.06 4.53
N GLY A 116 14.92 -4.29 5.58
CA GLY A 116 16.24 -4.17 6.22
C GLY A 116 17.18 -3.14 5.60
N GLN A 117 16.73 -2.34 4.63
CA GLN A 117 17.55 -1.25 4.07
C GLN A 117 17.86 -0.25 5.18
N ARG A 118 19.12 0.18 5.22
CA ARG A 118 19.63 1.11 6.21
C ARG A 118 19.69 2.50 5.59
N TYR A 119 19.15 3.47 6.30
CA TYR A 119 19.16 4.88 5.95
C TYR A 119 19.98 5.63 6.97
N MET A 120 20.83 6.53 6.50
CA MET A 120 21.61 7.38 7.38
C MET A 120 20.77 8.61 7.75
N VAL A 121 20.74 8.93 9.05
CA VAL A 121 20.16 10.18 9.56
C VAL A 121 21.28 11.00 10.18
N GLY A 122 21.51 12.20 9.67
CA GLY A 122 22.55 13.12 10.10
C GLY A 122 21.99 14.34 10.83
N ALA A 123 22.79 14.92 11.73
CA ALA A 123 22.50 16.17 12.41
C ALA A 123 23.70 17.13 12.32
N MET A 124 23.40 18.41 12.04
CA MET A 124 24.39 19.49 12.01
C MET A 124 23.77 20.85 12.34
N THR A 125 24.57 21.81 12.79
CA THR A 125 24.14 23.21 12.92
C THR A 125 24.01 23.89 11.55
N GLY A 126 23.04 24.80 11.43
CA GLY A 126 22.85 25.61 10.20
C GLY A 126 21.89 25.01 9.18
N LYS A 127 22.02 25.38 7.90
CA LYS A 127 20.99 25.13 6.86
C LYS A 127 20.82 23.66 6.43
N GLY A 128 21.72 22.75 6.85
CA GLY A 128 21.80 21.39 6.30
C GLY A 128 22.38 21.39 4.88
N PRO A 129 22.73 20.22 4.32
CA PRO A 129 23.04 20.10 2.90
C PRO A 129 21.80 20.42 2.07
N LYS A 130 21.99 21.06 0.91
CA LYS A 130 20.95 21.17 -0.12
C LYS A 130 20.94 19.91 -0.98
N GLU A 131 19.80 19.69 -1.63
CA GLU A 131 19.65 18.68 -2.68
C GLU A 131 20.73 18.86 -3.75
N GLY A 132 21.54 17.82 -3.98
CA GLY A 132 22.67 17.82 -4.91
C GLY A 132 24.01 18.36 -4.38
N ASP A 133 24.12 18.74 -3.10
CA ASP A 133 25.42 19.11 -2.50
C ASP A 133 26.31 17.87 -2.27
N ASP A 134 27.62 17.99 -2.52
CA ASP A 134 28.61 16.98 -2.11
C ASP A 134 28.49 16.71 -0.61
N TRP A 135 28.31 15.44 -0.25
CA TRP A 135 28.07 15.02 1.12
C TRP A 135 29.16 15.55 2.07
N ARG A 136 28.73 16.32 3.09
CA ARG A 136 29.59 16.71 4.22
C ARG A 136 29.32 15.76 5.38
N GLU A 137 30.39 15.20 5.96
CA GLU A 137 30.30 14.38 7.18
C GLU A 137 29.47 15.12 8.25
N PRO A 138 28.35 14.54 8.73
CA PRO A 138 27.54 15.16 9.77
C PRO A 138 28.31 15.29 11.09
N ALA A 139 27.90 16.22 11.93
CA ALA A 139 28.45 16.35 13.28
C ALA A 139 28.05 15.16 14.17
N ALA A 140 26.84 14.62 13.97
CA ALA A 140 26.38 13.37 14.56
C ALA A 140 25.52 12.58 13.57
N GLN A 141 25.54 11.25 13.67
CA GLN A 141 24.75 10.37 12.80
C GLN A 141 24.14 9.21 13.56
N ALA A 142 23.01 8.74 13.06
CA ALA A 142 22.35 7.52 13.47
C ALA A 142 21.91 6.75 12.22
N ILE A 143 21.55 5.48 12.41
CA ILE A 143 21.03 4.63 11.33
C ILE A 143 19.57 4.33 11.63
N PHE A 144 18.73 4.53 10.63
CA PHE A 144 17.36 4.03 10.63
C PHE A 144 17.29 2.78 9.76
N THR A 145 16.78 1.68 10.29
CA THR A 145 16.60 0.44 9.52
C THR A 145 15.14 0.29 9.11
N ARG A 146 14.86 0.32 7.81
CA ARG A 146 13.51 0.13 7.31
C ARG A 146 13.03 -1.29 7.61
N THR A 147 11.85 -1.37 8.22
CA THR A 147 11.05 -2.59 8.33
C THR A 147 9.76 -2.39 7.55
N PHE A 148 9.09 -3.49 7.24
CA PHE A 148 7.82 -3.47 6.51
C PHE A 148 6.70 -3.77 7.48
N SER A 149 5.69 -2.90 7.47
CA SER A 149 4.40 -3.19 8.07
C SER A 149 3.59 -4.11 7.14
N SER A 150 2.49 -4.68 7.64
CA SER A 150 1.53 -5.38 6.77
C SER A 150 0.99 -4.48 5.66
N ALA A 151 0.80 -3.18 5.93
CA ALA A 151 0.35 -2.23 4.92
C ALA A 151 1.39 -2.06 3.80
N ASP A 152 2.68 -2.13 4.11
CA ASP A 152 3.74 -2.06 3.11
C ASP A 152 3.74 -3.30 2.21
N TYR A 153 3.55 -4.50 2.79
CA TYR A 153 3.43 -5.74 2.01
C TYR A 153 2.19 -5.75 1.12
N PHE A 154 1.03 -5.30 1.63
CA PHE A 154 -0.17 -5.15 0.81
C PHE A 154 0.03 -4.14 -0.32
N ARG A 155 0.69 -3.01 -0.03
CA ARG A 155 1.05 -2.03 -1.05
C ARG A 155 1.98 -2.62 -2.12
N LEU A 156 2.94 -3.45 -1.76
CA LEU A 156 3.82 -4.11 -2.74
C LEU A 156 3.03 -4.99 -3.73
N ILE A 157 2.06 -5.76 -3.23
CA ILE A 157 1.18 -6.56 -4.11
C ILE A 157 0.34 -5.66 -5.00
N TRP A 158 -0.27 -4.61 -4.43
CA TRP A 158 -1.05 -3.63 -5.19
C TRP A 158 -0.23 -3.02 -6.34
N GLN A 159 1.03 -2.66 -6.07
CA GLN A 159 1.90 -1.99 -7.03
C GLN A 159 2.29 -2.81 -8.25
N ARG A 160 2.21 -4.15 -8.16
CA ARG A 160 2.54 -5.03 -9.29
C ARG A 160 1.65 -4.79 -10.52
N THR A 161 0.42 -4.29 -10.31
CA THR A 161 -0.56 -4.05 -11.38
C THR A 161 -1.10 -2.62 -11.33
N ASP A 162 -1.66 -2.22 -10.20
CA ASP A 162 -2.48 -1.00 -10.10
C ASP A 162 -1.65 0.29 -10.02
N LEU A 163 -0.35 0.22 -9.73
CA LEU A 163 0.51 1.42 -9.77
C LEU A 163 0.62 2.00 -11.18
N ALA A 164 0.70 1.14 -12.21
CA ALA A 164 0.76 1.59 -13.60
C ALA A 164 -0.57 2.25 -14.02
N VAL A 165 -1.71 1.67 -13.61
CA VAL A 165 -3.04 2.23 -13.84
C VAL A 165 -3.18 3.58 -13.14
N ALA A 166 -2.79 3.66 -11.86
CA ALA A 166 -2.85 4.89 -11.06
C ALA A 166 -2.00 6.04 -11.64
N ASN A 167 -0.89 5.72 -12.30
CA ASN A 167 -0.02 6.69 -12.94
C ASN A 167 -0.42 7.02 -14.40
N GLY A 168 -1.51 6.43 -14.91
CA GLY A 168 -1.90 6.57 -16.32
C GLY A 168 -0.90 5.96 -17.30
N ALA A 169 -0.10 5.00 -16.83
CA ALA A 169 0.92 4.29 -17.61
C ALA A 169 0.43 2.93 -18.15
N SER A 170 -0.85 2.59 -17.93
CA SER A 170 -1.52 1.39 -18.40
C SER A 170 -2.95 1.72 -18.81
N ASP A 171 -3.43 1.08 -19.88
CA ASP A 171 -4.83 1.15 -20.33
C ASP A 171 -5.70 0.07 -19.67
N GLU A 172 -5.12 -0.81 -18.84
CA GLU A 172 -5.83 -1.89 -18.14
C GLU A 172 -6.72 -1.37 -17.00
N THR A 173 -7.78 -2.12 -16.68
CA THR A 173 -8.62 -1.84 -15.50
C THR A 173 -7.98 -2.26 -14.17
N TRP A 174 -8.52 -1.74 -13.08
CA TRP A 174 -8.09 -1.99 -11.71
C TRP A 174 -8.18 -3.47 -11.33
N THR A 175 -7.06 -4.01 -10.86
CA THR A 175 -6.99 -5.36 -10.28
C THR A 175 -7.38 -5.34 -8.81
N TRP A 176 -7.07 -4.30 -8.06
CA TRP A 176 -7.38 -4.21 -6.62
C TRP A 176 -8.35 -3.06 -6.34
N GLY A 177 -8.13 -1.93 -7.00
CA GLY A 177 -8.86 -0.67 -6.81
C GLY A 177 -7.88 0.51 -6.68
N PRO A 178 -8.35 1.76 -6.83
CA PRO A 178 -7.49 2.94 -6.82
C PRO A 178 -6.77 3.15 -5.48
N THR A 179 -7.42 2.78 -4.36
CA THR A 179 -6.86 2.89 -3.01
C THR A 179 -7.42 1.78 -2.11
N PRO A 180 -6.77 1.46 -0.97
CA PRO A 180 -7.40 0.63 0.05
C PRO A 180 -8.70 1.25 0.56
N LEU A 181 -9.72 0.41 0.77
CA LEU A 181 -10.99 0.78 1.41
C LEU A 181 -10.82 1.01 2.91
N THR A 182 -9.91 0.26 3.54
CA THR A 182 -9.67 0.30 4.98
C THR A 182 -8.19 0.53 5.28
N LYS A 183 -7.91 0.97 6.52
CA LYS A 183 -6.59 0.73 7.11
C LYS A 183 -6.39 -0.77 7.34
N VAL A 184 -5.16 -1.17 7.63
CA VAL A 184 -4.91 -2.53 8.13
C VAL A 184 -5.56 -2.67 9.50
N PHE A 185 -6.31 -3.76 9.69
CA PHE A 185 -6.85 -4.14 10.99
C PHE A 185 -6.80 -5.67 11.15
N GLN A 186 -7.16 -6.16 12.33
CA GLN A 186 -7.10 -7.57 12.66
C GLN A 186 -8.46 -8.24 12.61
N GLU A 187 -8.52 -9.40 11.96
CA GLU A 187 -9.64 -10.34 12.03
C GLU A 187 -9.24 -11.58 12.83
N ARG A 188 -10.22 -12.29 13.41
CA ARG A 188 -9.98 -13.60 14.04
C ARG A 188 -9.43 -14.59 13.01
N TYR A 189 -8.34 -15.26 13.35
CA TYR A 189 -7.76 -16.36 12.61
C TYR A 189 -6.96 -17.25 13.57
N ASP A 190 -7.54 -18.38 13.96
CA ASP A 190 -7.12 -19.22 15.08
C ASP A 190 -5.69 -19.79 14.90
N ASP A 191 -5.24 -19.98 13.67
CA ASP A 191 -3.90 -20.52 13.36
C ASP A 191 -2.80 -19.44 13.22
N SER A 192 -3.15 -18.16 13.37
CA SER A 192 -2.21 -17.04 13.32
C SER A 192 -1.78 -16.63 14.74
N PRO A 193 -0.54 -16.12 14.96
CA PRO A 193 -0.11 -15.63 16.27
C PRO A 193 -1.09 -14.62 16.90
N GLY A 194 -1.56 -14.94 18.11
CA GLY A 194 -2.56 -14.13 18.83
C GLY A 194 -3.99 -14.30 18.30
N ASP A 195 -4.27 -15.41 17.62
CA ASP A 195 -5.55 -15.82 17.05
C ASP A 195 -6.13 -14.79 16.07
N LYS A 196 -5.23 -14.05 15.40
CA LYS A 196 -5.59 -12.93 14.54
C LYS A 196 -4.69 -12.80 13.32
N ARG A 197 -5.30 -12.52 12.17
CA ARG A 197 -4.59 -12.14 10.94
C ARG A 197 -4.72 -10.65 10.67
N ASN A 198 -3.70 -10.05 10.06
CA ASN A 198 -3.82 -8.69 9.53
C ASN A 198 -4.51 -8.74 8.17
N VAL A 199 -5.48 -7.87 7.96
CA VAL A 199 -6.21 -7.75 6.70
C VAL A 199 -6.27 -6.30 6.23
N GLN A 200 -6.42 -6.11 4.92
CA GLN A 200 -6.76 -4.84 4.32
C GLN A 200 -7.72 -5.05 3.15
N TYR A 201 -8.81 -4.27 3.16
CA TYR A 201 -9.81 -4.31 2.11
C TYR A 201 -9.49 -3.35 0.98
N PHE A 202 -9.80 -3.78 -0.22
CA PHE A 202 -9.73 -3.02 -1.47
C PHE A 202 -11.07 -3.19 -2.20
N ASP A 203 -11.31 -2.42 -3.26
CA ASP A 203 -12.57 -2.49 -4.01
C ASP A 203 -12.88 -3.91 -4.48
N LYS A 204 -11.87 -4.57 -5.04
CA LYS A 204 -12.00 -5.84 -5.75
C LYS A 204 -11.65 -7.06 -4.91
N SER A 205 -11.09 -6.90 -3.70
CA SER A 205 -10.64 -8.02 -2.86
C SER A 205 -10.30 -7.61 -1.41
N ARG A 206 -9.79 -8.57 -0.63
CA ARG A 206 -9.15 -8.39 0.67
C ARG A 206 -7.81 -9.11 0.64
N MET A 207 -6.75 -8.37 0.95
CA MET A 207 -5.43 -8.95 1.19
C MET A 207 -5.29 -9.32 2.66
N GLU A 208 -4.57 -10.39 2.94
CA GLU A 208 -4.37 -10.88 4.30
C GLU A 208 -2.98 -11.52 4.50
N ILE A 209 -2.50 -11.48 5.75
CA ILE A 209 -1.28 -12.19 6.17
C ILE A 209 -1.69 -13.14 7.29
N ASN A 210 -1.83 -14.42 6.95
CA ASN A 210 -2.22 -15.48 7.89
C ASN A 210 -1.02 -15.99 8.70
N ASN A 211 0.18 -16.01 8.12
CA ASN A 211 1.41 -16.37 8.83
C ASN A 211 2.43 -15.22 8.73
N PRO A 212 2.51 -14.33 9.75
CA PRO A 212 3.44 -13.20 9.71
C PRO A 212 4.92 -13.63 9.76
N ALA A 213 5.22 -14.86 10.18
CA ALA A 213 6.57 -15.44 10.16
C ALA A 213 6.87 -16.23 8.87
N GLY A 214 5.98 -16.19 7.87
CA GLY A 214 6.16 -16.81 6.57
C GLY A 214 7.28 -16.17 5.74
N ASP A 215 7.59 -16.80 4.60
CA ASP A 215 8.55 -16.30 3.62
C ASP A 215 8.00 -15.05 2.91
N THR A 216 8.58 -13.88 3.22
CA THR A 216 8.17 -12.58 2.70
C THR A 216 8.46 -12.38 1.21
N ASP A 217 9.33 -13.21 0.63
CA ASP A 217 9.67 -13.12 -0.80
C ASP A 217 8.67 -13.89 -1.67
N SER A 218 7.87 -14.77 -1.07
CA SER A 218 6.80 -15.50 -1.76
C SER A 218 5.59 -14.59 -2.02
N ILE A 219 5.00 -14.67 -3.23
CA ILE A 219 3.70 -14.05 -3.50
C ILE A 219 2.61 -14.51 -2.53
N TRP A 220 2.76 -15.70 -1.93
CA TRP A 220 1.82 -16.27 -0.97
C TRP A 220 2.01 -15.78 0.46
N TYR A 221 2.99 -14.90 0.73
CA TYR A 221 3.06 -14.20 2.02
C TYR A 221 1.82 -13.35 2.25
N VAL A 222 1.37 -12.67 1.18
CA VAL A 222 0.10 -11.97 1.12
C VAL A 222 -0.87 -12.85 0.34
N THR A 223 -1.86 -13.39 1.03
CA THR A 223 -2.93 -14.14 0.40
C THR A 223 -4.14 -13.25 0.16
N ASN A 224 -5.13 -13.83 -0.53
CA ASN A 224 -6.40 -13.20 -0.83
C ASN A 224 -7.49 -14.05 -0.18
N GLY A 225 -8.41 -13.40 0.53
CA GLY A 225 -9.52 -14.09 1.20
C GLY A 225 -10.42 -14.85 0.21
N LEU A 226 -11.07 -15.92 0.67
CA LEU A 226 -12.02 -16.73 -0.09
C LEU A 226 -13.39 -16.03 -0.22
N LEU A 227 -13.37 -14.72 -0.47
CA LEU A 227 -14.50 -13.81 -0.25
C LEU A 227 -15.77 -14.27 -0.97
N VAL A 228 -15.64 -14.77 -2.20
CA VAL A 228 -16.79 -15.24 -2.97
C VAL A 228 -17.34 -16.53 -2.39
N VAL A 229 -16.50 -17.51 -2.07
CA VAL A 229 -16.98 -18.77 -1.48
C VAL A 229 -17.62 -18.52 -0.12
N GLU A 230 -17.01 -17.67 0.71
CA GLU A 230 -17.56 -17.24 2.00
C GLU A 230 -18.96 -16.63 1.86
N MET A 231 -19.16 -15.73 0.88
CA MET A 231 -20.46 -15.12 0.59
C MET A 231 -21.47 -16.09 -0.02
N VAL A 232 -21.02 -17.02 -0.88
CA VAL A 232 -21.89 -18.03 -1.52
C VAL A 232 -22.42 -19.03 -0.50
N GLU A 233 -21.56 -19.44 0.42
CA GLU A 233 -21.86 -20.51 1.37
C GLU A 233 -22.40 -20.01 2.72
N GLY A 234 -22.18 -18.74 3.06
CA GLY A 234 -22.59 -18.20 4.35
C GLY A 234 -21.67 -18.63 5.49
N TRP A 235 -20.37 -18.33 5.37
CA TRP A 235 -19.45 -18.49 6.50
C TRP A 235 -18.23 -17.59 6.40
N TYR A 236 -17.59 -17.35 7.54
CA TYR A 236 -16.29 -16.69 7.61
C TYR A 236 -15.17 -17.71 7.81
N GLN A 237 -14.09 -17.62 7.05
CA GLN A 237 -12.87 -18.38 7.39
C GLN A 237 -12.22 -17.75 8.62
N THR A 238 -12.05 -18.54 9.68
CA THR A 238 -11.45 -18.12 10.97
C THR A 238 -10.25 -18.95 11.37
N GLY A 239 -9.70 -19.76 10.45
CA GLY A 239 -8.49 -20.57 10.60
C GLY A 239 -8.24 -21.32 9.30
N ASP A 240 -7.18 -22.11 9.22
CA ASP A 240 -6.82 -22.86 8.00
C ASP A 240 -7.99 -23.77 7.56
N ASP A 241 -8.57 -24.52 8.52
CA ASP A 241 -9.71 -25.41 8.32
C ASP A 241 -10.90 -25.10 9.26
N THR A 242 -10.96 -23.88 9.80
CA THR A 242 -12.00 -23.45 10.77
C THR A 242 -12.89 -22.37 10.19
N PHE A 243 -14.21 -22.54 10.34
CA PHE A 243 -15.22 -21.67 9.74
C PHE A 243 -16.30 -21.28 10.73
N ASP A 244 -16.64 -19.99 10.79
CA ASP A 244 -17.81 -19.46 11.49
C ASP A 244 -19.01 -19.42 10.56
N LYS A 245 -20.00 -20.29 10.81
CA LYS A 245 -21.22 -20.46 10.00
C LYS A 245 -22.42 -19.66 10.53
N SER A 246 -22.17 -18.60 11.28
CA SER A 246 -23.22 -17.70 11.76
C SER A 246 -23.88 -16.79 10.71
N PRO A 247 -23.22 -16.36 9.60
CA PRO A 247 -23.88 -15.50 8.62
C PRO A 247 -24.69 -16.30 7.60
N ASP A 248 -25.76 -15.68 7.08
CA ASP A 248 -26.46 -16.19 5.90
C ASP A 248 -25.66 -15.89 4.61
N PRO A 249 -25.81 -16.69 3.54
CA PRO A 249 -25.28 -16.36 2.23
C PRO A 249 -25.66 -14.94 1.77
N ALA A 250 -24.79 -14.28 1.01
CA ALA A 250 -24.94 -12.87 0.69
C ALA A 250 -25.98 -12.62 -0.43
N GLU A 251 -27.05 -11.90 -0.09
CA GLU A 251 -28.05 -11.38 -1.04
C GLU A 251 -27.57 -10.10 -1.76
N VAL A 252 -26.36 -10.16 -2.33
CA VAL A 252 -25.76 -9.06 -3.11
C VAL A 252 -25.59 -9.53 -4.56
N ASN A 253 -25.99 -8.70 -5.52
CA ASN A 253 -25.83 -9.00 -6.95
C ASN A 253 -24.35 -9.28 -7.29
N ILE A 254 -24.11 -10.30 -8.11
CA ILE A 254 -22.76 -10.66 -8.60
C ILE A 254 -22.22 -9.57 -9.53
N ALA A 255 -23.09 -9.02 -10.38
CA ALA A 255 -22.79 -7.99 -11.36
C ALA A 255 -23.92 -6.95 -11.41
N GLY A 256 -23.59 -5.72 -11.81
CA GLY A 256 -24.52 -4.60 -11.84
C GLY A 256 -24.70 -3.90 -10.49
N ASP A 257 -25.80 -3.14 -10.38
CA ASP A 257 -26.10 -2.35 -9.19
C ASP A 257 -26.33 -3.26 -7.96
N PRO A 258 -25.75 -2.93 -6.78
CA PRO A 258 -25.75 -3.83 -5.62
C PRO A 258 -27.10 -3.92 -4.88
N THR A 259 -28.07 -3.07 -5.21
CA THR A 259 -29.43 -3.18 -4.66
C THR A 259 -30.27 -4.06 -5.58
N GLY A 260 -30.57 -5.29 -5.16
CA GLY A 260 -31.36 -6.28 -5.92
C GLY A 260 -32.83 -5.91 -6.22
N ALA A 261 -33.16 -4.62 -6.28
CA ALA A 261 -34.50 -4.11 -6.54
C ALA A 261 -34.87 -4.10 -8.04
N ASP A 262 -33.91 -4.28 -8.94
CA ASP A 262 -34.11 -4.41 -10.38
C ASP A 262 -34.31 -5.87 -10.83
N GLY A 263 -33.86 -6.85 -10.03
CA GLY A 263 -34.30 -8.26 -10.10
C GLY A 263 -33.89 -9.03 -11.35
N VAL A 264 -32.84 -8.62 -12.06
CA VAL A 264 -32.51 -9.22 -13.36
C VAL A 264 -31.38 -10.27 -13.29
N GLY A 265 -30.36 -10.05 -12.45
CA GLY A 265 -29.21 -10.95 -12.29
C GLY A 265 -29.20 -11.75 -10.97
N PRO A 266 -28.39 -12.82 -10.87
CA PRO A 266 -28.24 -13.60 -9.64
C PRO A 266 -27.34 -12.91 -8.59
N THR A 267 -27.61 -13.21 -7.33
CA THR A 267 -26.80 -12.86 -6.16
C THR A 267 -25.73 -13.91 -5.85
N TYR A 268 -24.83 -13.65 -4.90
CA TYR A 268 -23.91 -14.69 -4.41
C TYR A 268 -24.66 -15.86 -3.76
N ALA A 269 -25.68 -15.59 -2.95
CA ALA A 269 -26.53 -16.61 -2.35
C ALA A 269 -27.18 -17.54 -3.40
N ASP A 270 -27.54 -16.98 -4.56
CA ASP A 270 -28.16 -17.73 -5.66
C ASP A 270 -27.25 -18.78 -6.29
N ILE A 271 -25.92 -18.65 -6.19
CA ILE A 271 -24.98 -19.69 -6.67
C ILE A 271 -25.24 -21.02 -5.95
N ASN A 272 -25.48 -20.96 -4.64
CA ASN A 272 -25.83 -22.13 -3.84
C ASN A 272 -27.28 -22.56 -4.11
N THR A 273 -28.23 -21.62 -4.04
CA THR A 273 -29.66 -21.89 -4.24
C THR A 273 -29.97 -22.56 -5.59
N PHE A 274 -29.27 -22.15 -6.67
CA PHE A 274 -29.47 -22.71 -8.01
C PHE A 274 -28.54 -23.90 -8.32
N GLY A 275 -27.69 -24.30 -7.35
CA GLY A 275 -26.77 -25.43 -7.48
C GLY A 275 -25.74 -25.23 -8.58
N LEU A 276 -25.24 -24.00 -8.76
CA LEU A 276 -24.37 -23.65 -9.89
C LEU A 276 -22.97 -24.28 -9.77
N ARG A 277 -22.50 -24.54 -8.55
CA ARG A 277 -21.22 -25.24 -8.28
C ARG A 277 -21.21 -26.70 -8.74
N ALA A 278 -22.38 -27.31 -8.87
CA ALA A 278 -22.53 -28.70 -9.30
C ALA A 278 -22.88 -28.84 -10.80
N LYS A 279 -22.93 -27.73 -11.54
CA LYS A 279 -23.21 -27.76 -12.97
C LYS A 279 -22.02 -28.36 -13.72
N PRO A 280 -22.27 -29.20 -14.75
CA PRO A 280 -21.19 -29.83 -15.50
C PRO A 280 -20.35 -28.79 -16.23
N ALA A 281 -19.03 -29.03 -16.29
CA ALA A 281 -18.10 -28.21 -17.04
C ALA A 281 -18.53 -28.07 -18.51
N ALA A 282 -18.52 -26.84 -19.03
CA ALA A 282 -18.70 -26.58 -20.44
C ALA A 282 -17.58 -27.25 -21.25
N VAL A 283 -17.89 -27.66 -22.48
CA VAL A 283 -16.89 -28.27 -23.35
C VAL A 283 -15.93 -27.19 -23.85
N VAL A 284 -14.63 -27.42 -23.73
CA VAL A 284 -13.61 -26.51 -24.25
C VAL A 284 -13.80 -26.33 -25.76
N GLY A 285 -13.73 -25.08 -26.22
CA GLY A 285 -13.92 -24.67 -27.61
C GLY A 285 -15.37 -24.40 -28.01
N THR A 286 -16.36 -24.72 -27.17
CA THR A 286 -17.78 -24.41 -27.50
C THR A 286 -18.16 -23.00 -27.06
N ALA A 287 -19.04 -22.36 -27.84
CA ALA A 287 -19.57 -21.03 -27.55
C ALA A 287 -20.36 -21.01 -26.23
N ILE A 288 -20.10 -20.02 -25.39
CA ILE A 288 -20.81 -19.80 -24.12
C ILE A 288 -22.03 -18.94 -24.41
N THR A 289 -23.19 -19.59 -24.45
CA THR A 289 -24.49 -19.00 -24.80
C THR A 289 -25.54 -19.22 -23.72
N SER A 290 -25.15 -19.81 -22.60
CA SER A 290 -26.05 -20.07 -21.46
C SER A 290 -26.34 -18.76 -20.74
N ARG A 291 -27.62 -18.38 -20.69
CA ARG A 291 -28.13 -17.24 -19.94
C ARG A 291 -28.84 -17.72 -18.68
N ILE A 292 -28.60 -17.06 -17.56
CA ILE A 292 -29.29 -17.28 -16.29
C ILE A 292 -29.95 -15.99 -15.82
N ASN A 293 -31.18 -16.09 -15.34
CA ASN A 293 -31.92 -14.97 -14.74
C ASN A 293 -31.88 -15.01 -13.20
N GLY A 294 -32.36 -13.95 -12.55
CA GLY A 294 -32.45 -13.83 -11.08
C GLY A 294 -33.34 -14.87 -10.37
N VAL A 295 -33.98 -15.81 -11.09
CA VAL A 295 -34.75 -16.92 -10.50
C VAL A 295 -34.16 -18.30 -10.87
N GLY A 296 -32.94 -18.34 -11.41
CA GLY A 296 -32.18 -19.57 -11.64
C GLY A 296 -32.56 -20.35 -12.90
N THR A 297 -33.36 -19.76 -13.78
CA THR A 297 -33.68 -20.39 -15.07
C THR A 297 -32.52 -20.22 -16.04
N ILE A 298 -31.90 -21.34 -16.43
CA ILE A 298 -30.83 -21.36 -17.43
C ILE A 298 -31.43 -21.67 -18.81
N THR A 299 -31.17 -20.80 -19.78
CA THR A 299 -31.61 -20.94 -21.18
C THR A 299 -30.42 -20.80 -22.13
N ALA A 300 -30.47 -21.46 -23.28
CA ALA A 300 -29.51 -21.20 -24.34
C ALA A 300 -30.00 -20.03 -25.19
N ASP A 301 -29.12 -19.05 -25.41
CA ASP A 301 -29.37 -17.89 -26.26
C ASP A 301 -28.30 -17.85 -27.37
N PRO A 302 -28.58 -18.45 -28.54
CA PRO A 302 -27.61 -18.56 -29.63
C PRO A 302 -27.11 -17.20 -30.16
N THR A 303 -27.83 -16.10 -29.90
CA THR A 303 -27.42 -14.77 -30.38
C THR A 303 -26.11 -14.31 -29.73
N LEU A 304 -25.85 -14.76 -28.49
CA LEU A 304 -24.65 -14.44 -27.73
C LEU A 304 -23.38 -15.06 -28.33
N ALA A 305 -23.51 -16.04 -29.23
CA ALA A 305 -22.38 -16.57 -29.99
C ALA A 305 -21.70 -15.49 -30.84
N ALA A 306 -22.39 -14.39 -31.17
CA ALA A 306 -21.84 -13.24 -31.88
C ALA A 306 -20.66 -12.59 -31.14
N HIS A 307 -20.57 -12.74 -29.81
CA HIS A 307 -19.44 -12.21 -29.01
C HIS A 307 -18.20 -13.10 -29.08
N GLY A 308 -18.27 -14.28 -29.71
CA GLY A 308 -17.11 -15.16 -29.93
C GLY A 308 -16.51 -15.79 -28.67
N ILE A 309 -17.22 -15.73 -27.53
CA ILE A 309 -16.73 -16.26 -26.26
C ILE A 309 -16.93 -17.77 -26.21
N THR A 310 -15.84 -18.50 -26.00
CA THR A 310 -15.84 -19.95 -25.84
C THR A 310 -15.31 -20.39 -24.47
N GLY A 311 -15.55 -21.64 -24.08
CA GLY A 311 -14.82 -22.26 -22.96
C GLY A 311 -13.36 -22.50 -23.34
N ALA A 312 -12.41 -22.06 -22.53
CA ALA A 312 -10.98 -22.09 -22.89
C ALA A 312 -10.14 -23.04 -22.03
N HIS A 313 -10.34 -23.04 -20.72
CA HIS A 313 -9.49 -23.79 -19.80
C HIS A 313 -10.33 -24.57 -18.78
N ARG A 314 -10.29 -25.90 -18.85
CA ARG A 314 -10.97 -26.77 -17.88
C ARG A 314 -10.06 -27.02 -16.69
N VAL A 315 -10.58 -26.74 -15.50
CA VAL A 315 -9.93 -26.98 -14.22
C VAL A 315 -10.61 -28.18 -13.56
N THR A 316 -9.83 -29.20 -13.24
CA THR A 316 -10.33 -30.42 -12.58
C THR A 316 -9.47 -30.76 -11.37
N MET A 317 -10.08 -30.74 -10.20
CA MET A 317 -9.51 -31.08 -8.90
C MET A 317 -10.60 -31.72 -8.02
N PRO A 318 -10.28 -32.37 -6.89
CA PRO A 318 -11.32 -32.86 -5.97
C PRO A 318 -12.30 -31.75 -5.60
N GLY A 319 -13.59 -31.92 -5.95
CA GLY A 319 -14.64 -30.94 -5.71
C GLY A 319 -14.73 -29.77 -6.69
N ILE A 320 -13.86 -29.71 -7.71
CA ILE A 320 -13.85 -28.65 -8.75
C ILE A 320 -13.79 -29.30 -10.13
N ASP A 321 -14.78 -29.00 -10.97
CA ASP A 321 -14.77 -29.38 -12.39
C ASP A 321 -15.50 -28.32 -13.20
N HIS A 322 -14.76 -27.29 -13.64
CA HIS A 322 -15.31 -26.13 -14.33
C HIS A 322 -14.47 -25.69 -15.51
N THR A 323 -15.12 -25.10 -16.52
CA THR A 323 -14.42 -24.51 -17.67
C THR A 323 -14.45 -22.98 -17.59
N VAL A 324 -13.26 -22.38 -17.56
CA VAL A 324 -13.08 -20.93 -17.57
C VAL A 324 -13.38 -20.37 -18.96
N ALA A 325 -14.19 -19.32 -19.03
CA ALA A 325 -14.46 -18.63 -20.29
C ALA A 325 -13.18 -18.00 -20.87
N SER A 326 -13.05 -18.02 -22.19
CA SER A 326 -11.88 -17.51 -22.94
C SER A 326 -11.46 -16.09 -22.55
N VAL A 327 -12.41 -15.16 -22.48
CA VAL A 327 -12.13 -13.77 -22.08
C VAL A 327 -11.56 -13.68 -20.65
N PHE A 328 -12.08 -14.51 -19.74
CA PHE A 328 -11.62 -14.55 -18.34
C PHE A 328 -10.28 -15.27 -18.21
N TRP A 329 -10.08 -16.39 -18.91
CA TRP A 329 -8.82 -17.11 -18.91
C TRP A 329 -7.68 -16.23 -19.43
N ASN A 330 -7.90 -15.51 -20.53
CA ASN A 330 -6.92 -14.57 -21.07
C ASN A 330 -6.54 -13.49 -20.06
N ARG A 331 -7.54 -12.90 -19.38
CA ARG A 331 -7.30 -11.89 -18.34
C ARG A 331 -6.55 -12.45 -17.14
N MET A 332 -6.92 -13.65 -16.66
CA MET A 332 -6.24 -14.33 -15.56
C MET A 332 -4.77 -14.61 -15.87
N VAL A 333 -4.47 -15.09 -17.08
CA VAL A 333 -3.09 -15.34 -17.53
C VAL A 333 -2.31 -14.02 -17.64
N ALA A 334 -2.91 -12.97 -18.20
CA ALA A 334 -2.27 -11.67 -18.34
C ALA A 334 -1.90 -11.07 -16.98
N ILE A 335 -2.84 -11.04 -16.03
CA ILE A 335 -2.59 -10.59 -14.65
C ILE A 335 -1.56 -11.49 -13.96
N GLY A 336 -1.67 -12.80 -14.15
CA GLY A 336 -0.78 -13.79 -13.53
C GLY A 336 0.70 -13.59 -13.87
N ALA A 337 1.02 -12.98 -15.02
CA ALA A 337 2.39 -12.64 -15.40
C ALA A 337 3.11 -11.76 -14.35
N ASP A 338 2.36 -10.88 -13.66
CA ASP A 338 2.89 -10.01 -12.60
C ASP A 338 2.99 -10.70 -11.23
N TYR A 339 2.43 -11.91 -11.10
CA TYR A 339 2.39 -12.71 -9.87
C TYR A 339 3.02 -14.08 -10.10
N ASP A 340 4.30 -14.09 -10.44
CA ASP A 340 5.14 -15.27 -10.65
C ASP A 340 4.56 -16.24 -11.70
N ASN A 341 3.94 -15.68 -12.75
CA ASN A 341 3.23 -16.41 -13.80
C ASN A 341 2.09 -17.30 -13.27
N ASN A 342 1.43 -16.89 -12.18
CA ASN A 342 0.35 -17.63 -11.56
C ASN A 342 -1.02 -17.02 -11.88
N ALA A 343 -1.76 -17.66 -12.80
CA ALA A 343 -3.09 -17.21 -13.22
C ALA A 343 -4.17 -17.26 -12.11
N TYR A 344 -3.93 -18.00 -11.02
CA TYR A 344 -4.90 -18.24 -9.95
C TYR A 344 -4.63 -17.40 -8.70
N TYR A 345 -3.52 -16.66 -8.62
CA TYR A 345 -3.15 -15.88 -7.43
C TYR A 345 -4.28 -14.92 -7.03
N VAL A 346 -4.78 -14.14 -8.00
CA VAL A 346 -5.76 -13.08 -7.78
C VAL A 346 -7.20 -13.61 -7.62
N THR A 347 -7.61 -14.58 -8.43
CA THR A 347 -9.01 -15.05 -8.51
C THR A 347 -9.29 -16.31 -7.71
N GLY A 348 -8.28 -17.17 -7.50
CA GLY A 348 -8.48 -18.55 -7.08
C GLY A 348 -9.07 -19.43 -8.19
N LEU A 349 -9.51 -20.63 -7.83
CA LEU A 349 -10.07 -21.61 -8.76
C LEU A 349 -11.53 -21.29 -9.12
N PRO A 350 -12.02 -21.66 -10.31
CA PRO A 350 -13.42 -21.44 -10.70
C PRO A 350 -14.36 -22.25 -9.80
N ILE A 351 -15.49 -21.65 -9.42
CA ILE A 351 -16.56 -22.30 -8.65
C ILE A 351 -17.90 -22.35 -9.40
N THR A 352 -17.98 -21.74 -10.59
CA THR A 352 -19.13 -21.81 -11.49
C THR A 352 -18.65 -21.96 -12.93
N GLU A 353 -19.54 -22.42 -13.81
CA GLU A 353 -19.45 -22.09 -15.24
C GLU A 353 -19.69 -20.59 -15.46
N ALA A 354 -19.36 -20.11 -16.66
CA ALA A 354 -19.69 -18.74 -17.06
C ALA A 354 -21.11 -18.66 -17.61
N TYR A 355 -21.86 -17.65 -17.19
CA TYR A 355 -23.23 -17.41 -17.61
C TYR A 355 -23.43 -15.96 -18.03
N TRP A 356 -24.32 -15.76 -18.98
CA TRP A 356 -24.82 -14.44 -19.32
C TRP A 356 -26.02 -14.08 -18.43
N SER A 357 -26.11 -12.83 -18.02
CA SER A 357 -27.28 -12.26 -17.35
C SER A 357 -27.54 -10.87 -17.90
N ALA A 358 -28.81 -10.49 -17.94
CA ALA A 358 -29.16 -9.08 -18.08
C ALA A 358 -29.02 -8.45 -16.69
N VAL A 359 -28.31 -7.33 -16.58
CA VAL A 359 -28.06 -6.64 -15.30
C VAL A 359 -28.24 -5.13 -15.49
N ALA A 360 -28.79 -4.43 -14.50
CA ALA A 360 -28.79 -2.96 -14.56
C ALA A 360 -27.44 -2.40 -14.08
N VAL A 361 -26.96 -1.39 -14.80
CA VAL A 361 -25.83 -0.54 -14.43
C VAL A 361 -26.31 0.89 -14.60
N ASP A 362 -26.31 1.67 -13.52
CA ASP A 362 -26.85 3.05 -13.51
C ASP A 362 -28.28 3.13 -14.10
N GLY A 363 -29.10 2.11 -13.83
CA GLY A 363 -30.48 2.00 -14.30
C GLY A 363 -30.66 1.61 -15.78
N THR A 364 -29.58 1.29 -16.51
CA THR A 364 -29.63 0.77 -17.89
C THR A 364 -29.32 -0.72 -17.91
N THR A 365 -30.12 -1.53 -18.61
CA THR A 365 -29.88 -2.97 -18.71
C THR A 365 -28.81 -3.30 -19.75
N HIS A 366 -27.82 -4.09 -19.34
CA HIS A 366 -26.73 -4.60 -20.17
C HIS A 366 -26.66 -6.13 -20.13
N ASP A 367 -26.18 -6.73 -21.22
CA ASP A 367 -25.81 -8.14 -21.23
C ASP A 367 -24.41 -8.29 -20.66
N VAL A 368 -24.29 -9.01 -19.54
CA VAL A 368 -23.02 -9.23 -18.85
C VAL A 368 -22.79 -10.72 -18.71
N LEU A 369 -21.66 -11.18 -19.23
CA LEU A 369 -21.13 -12.50 -18.90
C LEU A 369 -20.44 -12.41 -17.55
N TRP A 370 -20.65 -13.37 -16.67
CA TRP A 370 -19.95 -13.45 -15.40
C TRP A 370 -19.50 -14.89 -15.11
N GLN A 371 -18.42 -15.01 -14.36
CA GLN A 371 -17.95 -16.28 -13.80
C GLN A 371 -17.34 -16.03 -12.42
N CYS A 372 -17.71 -16.87 -11.46
CA CYS A 372 -17.22 -16.77 -10.10
C CYS A 372 -16.12 -17.80 -9.81
N PHE A 373 -15.15 -17.34 -9.05
CA PHE A 373 -13.97 -18.06 -8.58
C PHE A 373 -13.91 -17.94 -7.06
N GLU A 374 -13.00 -18.68 -6.41
CA GLU A 374 -12.92 -18.74 -4.95
C GLU A 374 -12.82 -17.36 -4.29
N ARG A 375 -12.08 -16.44 -4.90
CA ARG A 375 -11.74 -15.14 -4.32
C ARG A 375 -12.44 -13.98 -5.00
N ARG A 376 -12.88 -14.16 -6.25
CA ARG A 376 -13.40 -13.09 -7.12
C ARG A 376 -14.42 -13.57 -8.12
N CYS A 377 -15.33 -12.69 -8.54
CA CYS A 377 -16.10 -12.90 -9.76
C CYS A 377 -15.57 -11.95 -10.84
N LEU A 378 -15.45 -12.47 -12.06
CA LEU A 378 -15.09 -11.72 -13.25
C LEU A 378 -16.35 -11.44 -14.05
N THR A 379 -16.36 -10.28 -14.70
CA THR A 379 -17.47 -9.82 -15.55
C THR A 379 -16.93 -9.43 -16.92
N PHE A 380 -17.70 -9.70 -17.96
CA PHE A 380 -17.46 -9.22 -19.31
C PHE A 380 -18.70 -8.49 -19.84
N THR A 381 -18.53 -7.23 -20.21
CA THR A 381 -19.59 -6.37 -20.76
C THR A 381 -19.19 -5.92 -22.17
N PRO A 382 -19.82 -6.43 -23.23
CA PRO A 382 -19.41 -6.16 -24.62
C PRO A 382 -19.60 -4.68 -25.02
N ASP A 383 -20.50 -3.96 -24.35
CA ASP A 383 -20.80 -2.55 -24.62
C ASP A 383 -19.69 -1.60 -24.16
N ASN A 384 -18.80 -2.05 -23.28
CA ASN A 384 -17.66 -1.26 -22.79
C ASN A 384 -16.57 -1.15 -23.88
N ASP A 385 -15.74 -0.09 -23.80
CA ASP A 385 -14.53 -0.03 -24.62
C ASP A 385 -13.64 -1.24 -24.34
N ALA A 386 -12.88 -1.69 -25.34
CA ALA A 386 -12.16 -2.97 -25.33
C ALA A 386 -11.35 -3.23 -24.04
N GLN A 387 -10.67 -2.20 -23.51
CA GLN A 387 -9.85 -2.30 -22.30
C GLN A 387 -10.65 -2.40 -20.98
N TRP A 388 -11.93 -2.03 -21.01
CA TRP A 388 -12.87 -2.07 -19.88
C TRP A 388 -13.90 -3.21 -20.02
N GLN A 389 -13.75 -4.06 -21.04
CA GLN A 389 -14.70 -5.14 -21.26
C GLN A 389 -14.60 -6.21 -20.20
N VAL A 390 -13.41 -6.55 -19.67
CA VAL A 390 -13.25 -7.55 -18.60
C VAL A 390 -12.88 -6.86 -17.29
N GLU A 391 -13.74 -6.99 -16.29
CA GLU A 391 -13.55 -6.35 -14.99
C GLU A 391 -13.66 -7.34 -13.83
N MET A 392 -12.94 -7.02 -12.75
CA MET A 392 -13.13 -7.64 -11.45
C MET A 392 -14.39 -7.05 -10.81
N GLY A 393 -15.29 -7.88 -10.30
CA GLY A 393 -16.40 -7.40 -9.47
C GLY A 393 -15.89 -6.68 -8.22
N ASN A 394 -16.70 -5.77 -7.66
CA ASN A 394 -16.39 -5.05 -6.41
C ASN A 394 -16.54 -5.96 -5.16
N VAL A 395 -16.04 -7.19 -5.25
CA VAL A 395 -16.18 -8.26 -4.26
C VAL A 395 -15.66 -7.83 -2.89
N GLY A 396 -14.60 -7.03 -2.84
CA GLY A 396 -14.04 -6.53 -1.58
C GLY A 396 -15.00 -5.56 -0.87
N GLN A 397 -15.65 -4.66 -1.61
CA GLN A 397 -16.73 -3.81 -1.06
C GLN A 397 -17.94 -4.63 -0.65
N HIS A 398 -18.39 -5.55 -1.51
CA HIS A 398 -19.57 -6.38 -1.26
C HIS A 398 -19.38 -7.20 0.02
N TYR A 399 -18.22 -7.85 0.14
CA TYR A 399 -17.87 -8.65 1.30
C TYR A 399 -17.73 -7.81 2.57
N HIS A 400 -17.04 -6.66 2.52
CA HIS A 400 -16.88 -5.81 3.69
C HIS A 400 -18.26 -5.38 4.24
N ARG A 401 -19.16 -4.98 3.34
CA ARG A 401 -20.54 -4.62 3.71
C ARG A 401 -21.31 -5.82 4.27
N TRP A 402 -21.27 -6.97 3.61
CA TRP A 402 -21.92 -8.19 4.08
C TRP A 402 -21.43 -8.62 5.48
N ARG A 403 -20.13 -8.52 5.73
CA ARG A 403 -19.52 -8.93 7.00
C ARG A 403 -19.73 -7.94 8.14
N TYR A 404 -19.75 -6.63 7.87
CA TYR A 404 -19.71 -5.59 8.91
C TYR A 404 -20.92 -4.66 8.99
N GLY A 405 -21.83 -4.68 8.00
CA GLY A 405 -23.01 -3.82 7.93
C GLY A 405 -22.85 -2.62 7.02
#